data_AF-A0AAE4Y7M5-F1
#
_entry.id   AF-A0AAE4Y7M5-F1
#
_cell.length_a   1.000
_cell.length_b   1.000
_cell.length_c   1.000
_cell.angle_alpha   90.00
_cell.angle_beta   90.00
_cell.angle_gamma   90.00
#
_symmetry.space_group_name_H-M   'P 1'
#
loop_
_entity.id
_entity.type
_entity.pdbx_description
1 polymer ?
#
loop_
_entity_poly.entity_id
_entity_poly.type
_entity_poly.pdbx_seq_one_letter_code
_entity_poly.pdbx_strand_id
1 'polypeptide(L)'
;MEQGFFTEANSAEVVISRNKAQDARLAQVMAVITRKLHEAVKEIEPTEAEWFQAIQFLTATGHTCTDWRQEFILLSDVLGVSMLVDAINNRKPSGASESTVLGPFHVADAPELPMGANICLDQKGEPMRVHGRILDTEGNPIPGAKIDVWQANDEGFYDVQQKGIQPDFNLRGVFRTGADGAYHFRGVKPKFYPIPDDGPVGKLLAALGRHPYRPAHLHYIVEAPGFDRLVTHIFDPDDPYIRSDAVFGVKESLMAKFRPTTDPASGFEGQFLDLEFDFVLSRQKP
;
A
#
# COMPACT_ATOMS: atom_id res chain seq x y z
N MET A 1 36.41 4.11 24.62
CA MET A 1 36.22 4.22 26.09
C MET A 1 34.75 4.54 26.31
N GLU A 2 34.07 3.84 27.22
CA GLU A 2 32.69 4.18 27.59
C GLU A 2 32.68 5.62 28.10
N GLN A 3 31.89 6.49 27.47
CA GLN A 3 31.84 7.90 27.86
C GLN A 3 30.95 8.04 29.09
N GLY A 4 31.57 8.30 30.25
CA GLY A 4 30.95 8.91 31.42
C GLY A 4 29.70 8.24 32.02
N PHE A 5 29.09 8.94 32.98
CA PHE A 5 27.79 8.56 33.56
C PHE A 5 26.64 9.12 32.71
N PHE A 6 25.51 8.42 32.74
CA PHE A 6 24.29 8.84 32.07
C PHE A 6 23.72 10.09 32.75
N THR A 7 23.55 11.15 31.96
CA THR A 7 22.84 12.37 32.32
C THR A 7 21.83 12.67 31.22
N GLU A 8 20.87 13.54 31.50
CA GLU A 8 19.93 13.99 30.49
C GLU A 8 20.67 14.57 29.26
N ALA A 9 21.62 15.48 29.48
CA ALA A 9 22.39 16.16 28.44
C ALA A 9 23.09 15.17 27.47
N ASN A 10 23.84 14.20 28.00
CA ASN A 10 24.66 13.27 27.20
C ASN A 10 23.99 11.89 26.93
N SER A 11 22.73 11.69 27.30
CA SER A 11 22.06 10.38 27.34
C SER A 11 22.23 9.53 26.07
N ALA A 12 22.03 10.11 24.88
CA ALA A 12 22.17 9.40 23.61
C ALA A 12 23.63 9.00 23.33
N GLU A 13 24.60 9.88 23.60
CA GLU A 13 26.03 9.63 23.39
C GLU A 13 26.51 8.46 24.26
N VAL A 14 26.10 8.44 25.53
CA VAL A 14 26.43 7.36 26.47
C VAL A 14 25.91 6.02 25.94
N VAL A 15 24.64 5.94 25.54
CA VAL A 15 24.04 4.70 25.01
C VAL A 15 24.73 4.25 23.72
N ILE A 16 24.94 5.16 22.77
CA ILE A 16 25.59 4.85 21.49
C ILE A 16 27.03 4.37 21.70
N SER A 17 27.78 4.97 22.64
CA SER A 17 29.18 4.61 22.91
C SER A 17 29.36 3.17 23.42
N ARG A 18 28.29 2.56 23.95
CA ARG A 18 28.29 1.17 24.46
C ARG A 18 28.03 0.14 23.35
N ASN A 19 27.54 0.56 22.19
CA ASN A 19 27.27 -0.35 21.08
C ASN A 19 28.57 -0.82 20.42
N LYS A 20 28.80 -2.14 20.41
CA LYS A 20 29.97 -2.80 19.76
C LYS A 20 29.53 -3.68 18.58
N ALA A 21 28.60 -3.17 17.77
CA ALA A 21 28.08 -3.89 16.61
C ALA A 21 29.21 -4.16 15.60
N GLN A 22 29.32 -5.42 15.15
CA GLN A 22 30.27 -5.82 14.11
C GLN A 22 29.82 -5.37 12.72
N ASP A 23 28.50 -5.29 12.52
CA ASP A 23 27.91 -4.78 11.29
C ASP A 23 27.86 -3.24 11.32
N ALA A 24 28.56 -2.61 10.37
CA ALA A 24 28.66 -1.16 10.30
C ALA A 24 27.32 -0.48 9.99
N ARG A 25 26.44 -1.14 9.22
CA ARG A 25 25.13 -0.60 8.87
C ARG A 25 24.19 -0.64 10.08
N LEU A 26 24.17 -1.74 10.83
CA LEU A 26 23.45 -1.87 12.08
C LEU A 26 23.91 -0.81 13.10
N ALA A 27 25.22 -0.62 13.24
CA ALA A 27 25.78 0.42 14.10
C ALA A 27 25.26 1.81 13.72
N GLN A 28 25.27 2.14 12.43
CA GLN A 28 24.76 3.39 11.90
C GLN A 28 23.26 3.56 12.17
N VAL A 29 22.45 2.53 11.88
CA VAL A 29 20.99 2.55 12.07
C VAL A 29 20.64 2.76 13.55
N MET A 30 21.22 1.97 14.44
CA MET A 30 20.94 2.08 15.88
C MET A 30 21.41 3.42 16.45
N ALA A 31 22.52 3.98 15.99
CA ALA A 31 22.96 5.30 16.41
C ALA A 31 21.96 6.41 16.03
N VAL A 32 21.31 6.32 14.86
CA VAL A 32 20.26 7.26 14.45
C VAL A 32 19.00 7.07 15.29
N ILE A 33 18.53 5.83 15.46
CA ILE A 33 17.32 5.52 16.24
C ILE A 33 17.48 5.99 17.69
N THR A 34 18.58 5.63 18.36
CA THR A 34 18.83 6.05 19.74
C THR A 34 18.86 7.56 19.87
N ARG A 35 19.55 8.26 18.96
CA ARG A 35 19.61 9.72 18.99
C ARG A 35 18.21 10.34 18.82
N LYS A 36 17.45 9.92 17.81
CA LYS A 36 16.11 10.47 17.52
C LYS A 36 15.08 10.14 18.58
N LEU A 37 15.15 8.96 19.18
CA LEU A 37 14.27 8.59 20.30
C LEU A 37 14.55 9.44 21.54
N HIS A 38 15.83 9.66 21.88
CA HIS A 38 16.19 10.51 23.02
C HIS A 38 15.84 11.99 22.78
N GLU A 39 16.03 12.50 21.56
CA GLU A 39 15.57 13.85 21.18
C GLU A 39 14.05 13.99 21.39
N ALA A 40 13.25 13.02 20.93
CA ALA A 40 11.80 13.04 21.13
C ALA A 40 11.40 12.98 22.62
N VAL A 41 12.03 12.14 23.43
CA VAL A 41 11.73 12.05 24.87
C VAL A 41 12.04 13.36 25.59
N LYS A 42 13.16 14.02 25.25
CA LYS A 42 13.51 15.34 25.81
C LYS A 42 12.56 16.44 25.36
N GLU A 43 12.05 16.38 24.14
CA GLU A 43 11.08 17.35 23.62
C GLU A 43 9.71 17.19 24.27
N ILE A 44 9.28 15.95 24.53
CA ILE A 44 7.98 15.62 25.11
C ILE A 44 7.96 15.82 26.65
N GLU A 45 9.11 15.61 27.32
CA GLU A 45 9.23 15.55 28.78
C GLU A 45 8.15 14.66 29.45
N PRO A 46 7.98 13.40 29.02
CA PRO A 46 6.87 12.57 29.49
C PRO A 46 7.01 12.22 30.97
N THR A 47 5.87 12.15 31.66
CA THR A 47 5.78 11.55 32.98
C THR A 47 6.06 10.04 32.92
N GLU A 48 6.42 9.44 34.06
CA GLU A 48 6.59 7.99 34.17
C GLU A 48 5.31 7.22 33.81
N ALA A 49 4.15 7.81 34.12
CA ALA A 49 2.85 7.25 33.77
C ALA A 49 2.59 7.25 32.26
N GLU A 50 2.90 8.33 31.55
CA GLU A 50 2.80 8.41 30.09
C GLU A 50 3.77 7.45 29.41
N TRP A 51 5.01 7.37 29.91
CA TRP A 51 5.98 6.39 29.43
C TRP A 51 5.45 4.95 29.59
N PHE A 52 4.87 4.62 30.75
CA PHE A 52 4.32 3.29 30.98
C PHE A 52 3.11 2.99 30.07
N GLN A 53 2.25 3.99 29.80
CA GLN A 53 1.17 3.85 28.82
C GLN A 53 1.70 3.58 27.40
N ALA A 54 2.77 4.25 26.98
CA ALA A 54 3.41 3.97 25.70
C ALA A 54 3.99 2.55 25.63
N ILE A 55 4.60 2.04 26.72
CA ILE A 55 5.05 0.64 26.81
C ILE A 55 3.86 -0.33 26.69
N GLN A 56 2.75 -0.06 27.38
CA GLN A 56 1.54 -0.88 27.28
C GLN A 56 0.95 -0.86 25.86
N PHE A 57 0.95 0.29 25.19
CA PHE A 57 0.52 0.41 23.79
C PHE A 57 1.37 -0.46 22.86
N LEU A 58 2.71 -0.35 22.93
CA LEU A 58 3.61 -1.17 22.11
C LEU A 58 3.47 -2.66 22.41
N THR A 59 3.27 -3.02 23.68
CA THR A 59 3.02 -4.40 24.10
C THR A 59 1.72 -4.94 23.51
N ALA A 60 0.64 -4.15 23.57
CA ALA A 60 -0.64 -4.52 22.99
C ALA A 60 -0.54 -4.67 21.46
N THR A 61 0.15 -3.75 20.79
CA THR A 61 0.43 -3.84 19.34
C THR A 61 1.13 -5.15 19.00
N GLY A 62 2.13 -5.55 19.79
CA GLY A 62 2.78 -6.86 19.64
C GLY A 62 1.82 -8.04 19.83
N HIS A 63 1.01 -8.03 20.89
CA HIS A 63 0.04 -9.12 21.16
C HIS A 63 -1.09 -9.21 20.12
N THR A 64 -1.41 -8.13 19.42
CA THR A 64 -2.41 -8.11 18.34
C THR A 64 -1.85 -8.68 17.04
N CYS A 65 -0.53 -8.80 16.89
CA CYS A 65 0.08 -9.41 15.71
C CYS A 65 -0.13 -10.94 15.67
N THR A 66 -0.48 -11.46 14.50
CA THR A 66 -0.67 -12.88 14.18
C THR A 66 -0.07 -13.17 12.79
N ASP A 67 -0.14 -14.42 12.33
CA ASP A 67 0.29 -14.81 10.98
C ASP A 67 -0.44 -14.04 9.86
N TRP A 68 -1.66 -13.53 10.14
CA TRP A 68 -2.53 -12.86 9.16
C TRP A 68 -2.81 -11.40 9.50
N ARG A 69 -2.33 -10.91 10.65
CA ARG A 69 -2.50 -9.52 11.11
C ARG A 69 -1.17 -8.97 11.59
N GLN A 70 -0.70 -7.88 10.97
CA GLN A 70 0.56 -7.22 11.34
C GLN A 70 0.28 -5.81 11.86
N GLU A 71 -0.05 -5.70 13.15
CA GLU A 71 -0.39 -4.41 13.79
C GLU A 71 0.80 -3.44 13.83
N PHE A 72 2.05 -3.93 13.88
CA PHE A 72 3.23 -3.07 13.75
C PHE A 72 3.40 -2.49 12.34
N ILE A 73 3.05 -3.24 11.29
CA ILE A 73 3.01 -2.70 9.92
C ILE A 73 1.89 -1.66 9.85
N LEU A 74 0.72 -1.95 10.42
CA LEU A 74 -0.37 -0.98 10.44
C LEU A 74 -0.02 0.30 11.20
N LEU A 75 0.72 0.20 12.31
CA LEU A 75 1.27 1.34 13.03
C LEU A 75 2.24 2.15 12.15
N SER A 76 3.11 1.47 11.40
CA SER A 76 3.99 2.09 10.39
C SER A 76 3.20 2.86 9.33
N ASP A 77 2.11 2.26 8.84
CA ASP A 77 1.25 2.81 7.80
C ASP A 77 0.56 4.10 8.27
N VAL A 78 -0.09 4.07 9.45
CA VAL A 78 -0.84 5.23 9.95
C VAL A 78 0.05 6.35 10.47
N LEU A 79 1.33 6.08 10.72
CA LEU A 79 2.34 7.10 11.02
C LEU A 79 3.07 7.59 9.76
N GLY A 80 2.70 7.08 8.58
CA GLY A 80 3.28 7.47 7.29
C GLY A 80 4.69 6.92 7.04
N VAL A 81 5.21 6.05 7.90
CA VAL A 81 6.56 5.49 7.79
C VAL A 81 6.67 4.56 6.59
N SER A 82 5.66 3.71 6.34
CA SER A 82 5.66 2.81 5.19
C SER A 82 5.72 3.56 3.86
N MET A 83 4.94 4.64 3.73
CA MET A 83 4.98 5.51 2.55
C MET A 83 6.30 6.26 2.41
N LEU A 84 6.91 6.69 3.53
CA LEU A 84 8.24 7.31 3.50
C LEU A 84 9.32 6.32 3.03
N VAL A 85 9.28 5.08 3.53
CA VAL A 85 10.18 4.00 3.10
C VAL A 85 9.99 3.71 1.60
N ASP A 86 8.74 3.63 1.13
CA ASP A 86 8.43 3.48 -0.30
C ASP A 86 9.05 4.61 -1.12
N ALA A 87 8.76 5.87 -0.77
CA ALA A 87 9.26 7.04 -1.50
C ALA A 87 10.80 7.13 -1.55
N ILE A 88 11.51 6.68 -0.50
CA ILE A 88 12.98 6.66 -0.49
C ILE A 88 13.54 5.59 -1.43
N ASN A 89 12.95 4.40 -1.45
CA ASN A 89 13.47 3.25 -2.19
C ASN A 89 12.98 3.20 -3.64
N ASN A 90 11.87 3.87 -3.95
CA ASN A 90 11.27 3.95 -5.28
C ASN A 90 11.39 5.34 -5.89
N ARG A 91 12.56 5.98 -5.75
CA ARG A 91 12.87 7.21 -6.49
C ARG A 91 12.99 6.90 -7.97
N LYS A 92 11.88 7.03 -8.70
CA LYS A 92 11.80 6.78 -10.13
C LYS A 92 12.22 8.01 -10.95
N PRO A 93 12.73 7.82 -12.18
CA PRO A 93 12.91 8.93 -13.11
C PRO A 93 11.58 9.61 -13.42
N SER A 94 11.63 10.88 -13.83
CA SER A 94 10.44 11.60 -14.29
C SER A 94 9.74 10.84 -15.41
N GLY A 95 8.40 10.79 -15.36
CA GLY A 95 7.56 10.10 -16.35
C GLY A 95 7.24 8.64 -16.01
N ALA A 96 7.95 8.00 -15.09
CA ALA A 96 7.57 6.67 -14.59
C ALA A 96 6.40 6.75 -13.61
N SER A 97 5.55 5.72 -13.60
CA SER A 97 4.44 5.62 -12.65
C SER A 97 4.97 5.53 -11.22
N GLU A 98 4.28 6.22 -10.32
CA GLU A 98 4.66 6.25 -8.92
C GLU A 98 4.28 4.96 -8.20
N SER A 99 5.14 4.54 -7.27
CA SER A 99 4.82 3.46 -6.33
C SER A 99 3.95 3.94 -5.17
N THR A 100 3.34 2.99 -4.47
CA THR A 100 2.71 3.18 -3.16
C THR A 100 2.72 1.85 -2.39
N VAL A 101 2.32 1.87 -1.12
CA VAL A 101 2.39 0.70 -0.21
C VAL A 101 1.66 -0.52 -0.76
N LEU A 102 2.19 -1.73 -0.57
CA LEU A 102 1.54 -2.97 -1.03
C LEU A 102 0.19 -3.23 -0.34
N GLY A 103 0.07 -2.86 0.94
CA GLY A 103 -1.03 -3.28 1.80
C GLY A 103 -0.95 -4.76 2.21
N PRO A 104 -1.78 -5.19 3.18
CA PRO A 104 -1.68 -6.53 3.77
C PRO A 104 -2.48 -7.61 3.02
N PHE A 105 -3.18 -7.25 1.94
CA PHE A 105 -4.18 -8.13 1.30
C PHE A 105 -3.75 -8.71 -0.04
N HIS A 106 -2.47 -8.60 -0.41
CA HIS A 106 -1.94 -9.35 -1.55
C HIS A 106 -1.91 -10.85 -1.23
N VAL A 107 -2.31 -11.67 -2.20
CA VAL A 107 -2.31 -13.14 -2.09
C VAL A 107 -1.53 -13.68 -3.27
N ALA A 108 -0.49 -14.46 -2.99
CA ALA A 108 0.30 -15.12 -4.01
C ALA A 108 -0.54 -16.13 -4.81
N ASP A 109 -0.06 -16.48 -6.01
CA ASP A 109 -0.63 -17.54 -6.85
C ASP A 109 -2.09 -17.29 -7.28
N ALA A 110 -2.50 -16.01 -7.36
CA ALA A 110 -3.73 -15.64 -8.04
C ALA A 110 -3.72 -16.15 -9.50
N PRO A 111 -4.88 -16.57 -10.05
CA PRO A 111 -4.94 -17.22 -11.34
C PRO A 111 -4.49 -16.29 -12.47
N GLU A 112 -3.68 -16.82 -13.39
CA GLU A 112 -3.41 -16.16 -14.68
C GLU A 112 -4.62 -16.34 -15.59
N LEU A 113 -5.19 -15.22 -16.04
CA LEU A 113 -6.45 -15.16 -16.78
C LEU A 113 -6.22 -14.62 -18.21
N PRO A 114 -7.05 -15.03 -19.19
CA PRO A 114 -7.00 -14.44 -20.51
C PRO A 114 -7.41 -12.96 -20.45
N MET A 115 -6.83 -12.15 -21.34
CA MET A 115 -7.19 -10.73 -21.45
C MET A 115 -8.71 -10.56 -21.66
N GLY A 116 -9.32 -9.63 -20.93
CA GLY A 116 -10.76 -9.38 -20.95
C GLY A 116 -11.58 -10.25 -20.00
N ALA A 117 -10.97 -11.17 -19.25
CA ALA A 117 -11.66 -11.96 -18.23
C ALA A 117 -12.30 -11.06 -17.16
N ASN A 118 -13.35 -11.58 -16.52
CA ASN A 118 -13.99 -10.94 -15.37
C ASN A 118 -13.37 -11.45 -14.07
N ILE A 119 -12.77 -10.56 -13.29
CA ILE A 119 -12.22 -10.89 -11.96
C ILE A 119 -13.31 -10.83 -10.87
N CYS A 120 -14.48 -10.24 -11.13
CA CYS A 120 -15.63 -10.27 -10.23
C CYS A 120 -16.39 -11.59 -10.41
N LEU A 121 -16.04 -12.59 -9.60
CA LEU A 121 -16.57 -13.96 -9.69
C LEU A 121 -17.97 -14.09 -9.09
N ASP A 122 -18.31 -13.24 -8.11
CA ASP A 122 -19.64 -13.21 -7.49
C ASP A 122 -20.64 -12.28 -8.21
N GLN A 123 -20.17 -11.50 -9.19
CA GLN A 123 -20.97 -10.61 -10.06
C GLN A 123 -21.78 -9.56 -9.27
N LYS A 124 -21.24 -9.09 -8.14
CA LYS A 124 -21.87 -8.05 -7.32
C LYS A 124 -21.26 -6.67 -7.58
N GLY A 125 -22.07 -5.65 -7.33
CA GLY A 125 -21.74 -4.22 -7.45
C GLY A 125 -21.83 -3.64 -8.85
N GLU A 126 -21.36 -2.40 -9.00
CA GLU A 126 -21.39 -1.64 -10.26
C GLU A 126 -20.34 -2.17 -11.26
N PRO A 127 -20.76 -2.74 -12.42
CA PRO A 127 -19.83 -3.32 -13.39
C PRO A 127 -18.83 -2.30 -13.94
N MET A 128 -17.59 -2.73 -14.11
CA MET A 128 -16.50 -1.89 -14.58
C MET A 128 -15.62 -2.62 -15.60
N ARG A 129 -15.24 -1.92 -16.67
CA ARG A 129 -14.14 -2.29 -17.55
C ARG A 129 -12.91 -1.51 -17.14
N VAL A 130 -11.81 -2.20 -16.91
CA VAL A 130 -10.51 -1.59 -16.64
C VAL A 130 -9.61 -1.84 -17.83
N HIS A 131 -8.95 -0.80 -18.34
CA HIS A 131 -8.03 -0.93 -19.47
C HIS A 131 -6.94 0.14 -19.48
N GLY A 132 -5.89 -0.13 -20.27
CA GLY A 132 -4.80 0.80 -20.53
C GLY A 132 -3.61 0.10 -21.17
N ARG A 133 -2.43 0.68 -21.02
CA ARG A 133 -1.16 0.15 -21.55
C ARG A 133 -0.07 0.12 -20.50
N ILE A 134 0.84 -0.83 -20.64
CA ILE A 134 2.13 -0.85 -19.95
C ILE A 134 3.20 -0.35 -20.93
N LEU A 135 3.82 0.77 -20.58
CA LEU A 135 4.76 1.51 -21.40
C LEU A 135 6.13 1.63 -20.69
N ASP A 136 7.19 1.88 -21.45
CA ASP A 136 8.44 2.37 -20.90
C ASP A 136 8.49 3.91 -20.84
N THR A 137 9.54 4.47 -20.25
CA THR A 137 9.73 5.93 -20.11
C THR A 137 9.90 6.67 -21.44
N GLU A 138 10.04 5.97 -22.57
CA GLU A 138 10.09 6.53 -23.93
C GLU A 138 8.72 6.43 -24.63
N GLY A 139 7.72 5.84 -23.98
CA GLY A 139 6.37 5.63 -24.52
C GLY A 139 6.23 4.36 -25.37
N ASN A 140 7.24 3.49 -25.41
CA ASN A 140 7.16 2.23 -26.14
C ASN A 140 6.32 1.22 -25.35
N PRO A 141 5.46 0.43 -26.02
CA PRO A 141 4.72 -0.63 -25.35
C PRO A 141 5.64 -1.75 -24.85
N ILE A 142 5.35 -2.27 -23.65
CA ILE A 142 6.08 -3.40 -23.05
C ILE A 142 5.27 -4.68 -23.24
N PRO A 143 5.69 -5.59 -24.14
CA PRO A 143 5.02 -6.87 -24.34
C PRO A 143 5.35 -7.88 -23.23
N GLY A 144 4.40 -8.74 -22.89
CA GLY A 144 4.57 -9.80 -21.91
C GLY A 144 4.73 -9.31 -20.46
N ALA A 145 4.45 -8.03 -20.18
CA ALA A 145 4.43 -7.50 -18.83
C ALA A 145 3.35 -8.23 -18.02
N LYS A 146 3.73 -8.74 -16.84
CA LYS A 146 2.82 -9.38 -15.89
C LYS A 146 2.15 -8.30 -15.05
N ILE A 147 0.82 -8.36 -14.97
CA ILE A 147 -0.02 -7.46 -14.19
C ILE A 147 -0.78 -8.31 -13.18
N ASP A 148 -0.45 -8.19 -11.91
CA ASP A 148 -1.15 -8.82 -10.79
C ASP A 148 -2.03 -7.75 -10.12
N VAL A 149 -3.35 -7.92 -10.19
CA VAL A 149 -4.35 -6.96 -9.73
C VAL A 149 -5.25 -7.56 -8.67
N TRP A 150 -5.57 -6.77 -7.65
CA TRP A 150 -6.57 -7.12 -6.64
C TRP A 150 -7.29 -5.88 -6.09
N GLN A 151 -8.50 -6.05 -5.60
CA GLN A 151 -9.29 -4.98 -5.00
C GLN A 151 -10.28 -5.50 -3.95
N ALA A 152 -10.83 -4.58 -3.15
CA ALA A 152 -12.01 -4.86 -2.33
C ALA A 152 -13.28 -4.89 -3.21
N ASN A 153 -14.31 -5.60 -2.72
CA ASN A 153 -15.64 -5.59 -3.32
C ASN A 153 -16.41 -4.28 -3.05
N ASP A 154 -17.67 -4.23 -3.50
CA ASP A 154 -18.60 -3.10 -3.33
C ASP A 154 -19.09 -2.91 -1.88
N GLU A 155 -18.72 -3.82 -0.98
CA GLU A 155 -18.94 -3.72 0.46
C GLU A 155 -17.66 -3.30 1.22
N GLY A 156 -16.51 -3.22 0.56
CA GLY A 156 -15.23 -2.83 1.16
C GLY A 156 -14.43 -3.98 1.79
N PHE A 157 -14.62 -5.22 1.31
CA PHE A 157 -13.91 -6.39 1.79
C PHE A 157 -13.12 -7.10 0.69
N TYR A 158 -11.91 -7.54 1.01
CA TYR A 158 -11.16 -8.53 0.22
C TYR A 158 -11.68 -9.94 0.52
N ASP A 159 -11.60 -10.82 -0.47
CA ASP A 159 -11.97 -12.25 -0.36
C ASP A 159 -11.40 -12.94 0.89
N VAL A 160 -10.13 -12.69 1.23
CA VAL A 160 -9.45 -13.26 2.40
C VAL A 160 -10.05 -12.86 3.75
N GLN A 161 -10.78 -11.74 3.78
CA GLN A 161 -11.50 -11.27 4.97
C GLN A 161 -12.89 -11.90 5.09
N GLN A 162 -13.42 -12.49 4.01
CA GLN A 162 -14.78 -13.03 3.90
C GLN A 162 -14.76 -14.48 3.37
N LYS A 163 -13.90 -15.33 3.96
CA LYS A 163 -13.80 -16.76 3.62
C LYS A 163 -15.16 -17.46 3.76
N GLY A 164 -15.55 -18.19 2.71
CA GLY A 164 -16.84 -18.89 2.63
C GLY A 164 -18.03 -18.00 2.26
N ILE A 165 -17.82 -16.69 2.09
CA ILE A 165 -18.83 -15.73 1.61
C ILE A 165 -18.45 -15.26 0.20
N GLN A 166 -17.22 -14.81 0.00
CA GLN A 166 -16.68 -14.53 -1.32
C GLN A 166 -16.06 -15.80 -1.92
N PRO A 167 -16.13 -16.00 -3.26
CA PRO A 167 -15.35 -17.01 -3.95
C PRO A 167 -13.85 -16.84 -3.69
N ASP A 168 -13.10 -17.95 -3.66
CA ASP A 168 -11.64 -17.88 -3.60
C ASP A 168 -11.10 -17.11 -4.80
N PHE A 169 -10.18 -16.18 -4.57
CA PHE A 169 -9.63 -15.27 -5.57
C PHE A 169 -10.65 -14.32 -6.23
N ASN A 170 -11.81 -14.09 -5.60
CA ASN A 170 -12.72 -13.04 -6.07
C ASN A 170 -12.00 -11.69 -6.12
N LEU A 171 -12.19 -10.97 -7.22
CA LEU A 171 -11.57 -9.67 -7.50
C LEU A 171 -10.04 -9.69 -7.49
N ARG A 172 -9.46 -10.82 -7.91
CA ARG A 172 -8.02 -10.99 -8.14
C ARG A 172 -7.78 -11.55 -9.53
N GLY A 173 -6.66 -11.20 -10.14
CA GLY A 173 -6.26 -11.79 -11.41
C GLY A 173 -4.84 -11.42 -11.83
N VAL A 174 -4.20 -12.31 -12.57
CA VAL A 174 -2.92 -12.06 -13.22
C VAL A 174 -3.12 -12.03 -14.74
N PHE A 175 -2.57 -11.02 -15.40
CA PHE A 175 -2.67 -10.83 -16.84
C PHE A 175 -1.29 -10.62 -17.47
N ARG A 176 -1.18 -10.85 -18.78
CA ARG A 176 0.03 -10.55 -19.57
C ARG A 176 -0.30 -9.71 -20.80
N THR A 177 0.46 -8.63 -21.00
CA THR A 177 0.26 -7.74 -22.15
C THR A 177 0.64 -8.39 -23.47
N GLY A 178 -0.09 -8.02 -24.53
CA GLY A 178 0.24 -8.36 -25.91
C GLY A 178 1.36 -7.51 -26.50
N ALA A 179 1.58 -7.61 -27.82
CA ALA A 179 2.62 -6.88 -28.53
C ALA A 179 2.47 -5.34 -28.47
N ASP A 180 1.25 -4.85 -28.27
CA ASP A 180 0.89 -3.44 -28.16
C ASP A 180 0.92 -2.92 -26.71
N GLY A 181 1.35 -3.75 -25.75
CA GLY A 181 1.42 -3.39 -24.33
C GLY A 181 0.06 -3.20 -23.66
N ALA A 182 -1.05 -3.48 -24.37
CA ALA A 182 -2.38 -3.23 -23.85
C ALA A 182 -2.81 -4.28 -22.82
N TYR A 183 -3.61 -3.84 -21.85
CA TYR A 183 -4.31 -4.71 -20.92
C TYR A 183 -5.78 -4.27 -20.79
N HIS A 184 -6.66 -5.23 -20.54
CA HIS A 184 -8.02 -4.97 -20.10
C HIS A 184 -8.61 -6.17 -19.37
N PHE A 185 -9.51 -5.91 -18.44
CA PHE A 185 -10.29 -6.92 -17.73
C PHE A 185 -11.61 -6.30 -17.25
N ARG A 186 -12.54 -7.15 -16.80
CA ARG A 186 -13.79 -6.72 -16.17
C ARG A 186 -13.71 -6.91 -14.67
N GLY A 187 -14.34 -6.02 -13.92
CA GLY A 187 -14.45 -6.08 -12.47
C GLY A 187 -15.65 -5.26 -12.01
N VAL A 188 -15.54 -4.75 -10.79
CA VAL A 188 -16.56 -3.93 -10.14
C VAL A 188 -15.91 -2.65 -9.60
N LYS A 189 -16.66 -1.54 -9.52
CA LYS A 189 -16.19 -0.36 -8.80
C LYS A 189 -15.83 -0.72 -7.35
N PRO A 190 -14.58 -0.54 -6.88
CA PRO A 190 -14.25 -0.77 -5.48
C PRO A 190 -14.92 0.27 -4.58
N LYS A 191 -15.21 -0.10 -3.34
CA LYS A 191 -15.62 0.84 -2.28
C LYS A 191 -14.45 1.20 -1.39
N PHE A 192 -14.48 2.41 -0.82
CA PHE A 192 -13.62 2.72 0.32
C PHE A 192 -13.86 1.73 1.46
N TYR A 193 -12.86 1.53 2.31
CA TYR A 193 -12.96 0.60 3.43
C TYR A 193 -12.07 1.03 4.60
N PRO A 194 -12.43 0.70 5.85
CA PRO A 194 -11.57 0.97 6.99
C PRO A 194 -10.39 -0.01 7.01
N ILE A 195 -9.20 0.46 7.37
CA ILE A 195 -8.15 -0.43 7.89
C ILE A 195 -8.66 -1.12 9.17
N PRO A 196 -8.07 -2.25 9.61
CA PRO A 196 -8.42 -2.86 10.89
C PRO A 196 -8.32 -1.84 12.04
N ASP A 197 -9.43 -1.56 12.72
CA ASP A 197 -9.53 -0.48 13.72
C ASP A 197 -9.98 -0.97 15.11
N ASP A 198 -10.14 -2.28 15.28
CA ASP A 198 -10.45 -2.95 16.55
C ASP A 198 -9.23 -3.10 17.48
N GLY A 199 -8.02 -2.84 16.95
CA GLY A 199 -6.74 -2.98 17.65
C GLY A 199 -6.23 -1.69 18.30
N PRO A 200 -5.02 -1.73 18.89
CA PRO A 200 -4.36 -0.55 19.46
C PRO A 200 -4.24 0.60 18.45
N VAL A 201 -3.94 0.30 17.18
CA VAL A 201 -3.79 1.35 16.15
C VAL A 201 -5.11 2.08 15.89
N GLY A 202 -6.22 1.35 15.77
CA GLY A 202 -7.53 1.97 15.62
C GLY A 202 -7.93 2.84 16.82
N LYS A 203 -7.64 2.37 18.04
CA LYS A 203 -7.84 3.17 19.27
C LYS A 203 -7.00 4.45 19.27
N LEU A 204 -5.75 4.37 18.82
CA LEU A 204 -4.89 5.53 18.66
C LEU A 204 -5.47 6.52 17.65
N LEU A 205 -5.92 6.05 16.48
CA LEU A 205 -6.56 6.91 15.48
C LEU A 205 -7.79 7.61 16.05
N ALA A 206 -8.68 6.87 16.72
CA ALA A 206 -9.86 7.43 17.35
C ALA A 206 -9.50 8.50 18.40
N ALA A 207 -8.50 8.24 19.24
CA ALA A 207 -8.01 9.22 20.22
C ALA A 207 -7.41 10.48 19.59
N LEU A 208 -6.84 10.36 18.38
CA LEU A 208 -6.32 11.47 17.57
C LEU A 208 -7.40 12.14 16.69
N GLY A 209 -8.66 11.71 16.75
CA GLY A 209 -9.73 12.23 15.90
C GLY A 209 -9.59 11.87 14.41
N ARG A 210 -8.87 10.80 14.08
CA ARG A 210 -8.64 10.32 12.71
C ARG A 210 -9.58 9.17 12.38
N HIS A 211 -10.06 9.14 11.13
CA HIS A 211 -10.82 8.01 10.61
C HIS A 211 -9.91 6.88 10.09
N PRO A 212 -10.39 5.63 10.03
CA PRO A 212 -9.61 4.48 9.52
C PRO A 212 -9.74 4.26 8.00
N TYR A 213 -10.60 5.02 7.32
CA TYR A 213 -10.91 4.77 5.90
C TYR A 213 -9.76 5.03 4.94
N ARG A 214 -9.61 4.11 3.99
CA ARG A 214 -8.85 4.26 2.75
C ARG A 214 -9.81 4.48 1.59
N PRO A 215 -9.53 5.40 0.65
CA PRO A 215 -10.39 5.64 -0.51
C PRO A 215 -10.48 4.42 -1.43
N ALA A 216 -11.51 4.33 -2.26
CA ALA A 216 -11.66 3.30 -3.27
C ALA A 216 -10.43 3.22 -4.19
N HIS A 217 -9.85 2.03 -4.33
CA HIS A 217 -8.66 1.80 -5.14
C HIS A 217 -8.56 0.37 -5.68
N LEU A 218 -7.77 0.22 -6.74
CA LEU A 218 -7.31 -1.07 -7.25
C LEU A 218 -5.80 -1.15 -7.04
N HIS A 219 -5.33 -2.31 -6.58
CA HIS A 219 -3.92 -2.58 -6.40
C HIS A 219 -3.30 -3.20 -7.66
N TYR A 220 -2.02 -2.89 -7.89
CA TYR A 220 -1.24 -3.44 -8.98
C TYR A 220 0.17 -3.82 -8.53
N ILE A 221 0.62 -5.00 -8.95
CA ILE A 221 2.03 -5.31 -9.13
C ILE A 221 2.27 -5.49 -10.63
N VAL A 222 3.15 -4.68 -11.19
CA VAL A 222 3.54 -4.77 -12.60
C VAL A 222 5.01 -5.18 -12.69
N GLU A 223 5.28 -6.23 -13.45
CA GLU A 223 6.61 -6.82 -13.61
C GLU A 223 6.90 -7.07 -15.10
N ALA A 224 8.08 -6.69 -15.56
CA ALA A 224 8.56 -7.02 -16.90
C ALA A 224 10.09 -7.25 -16.88
N PRO A 225 10.62 -8.20 -17.68
CA PRO A 225 12.06 -8.43 -17.74
C PRO A 225 12.84 -7.16 -18.10
N GLY A 226 13.85 -6.81 -17.30
CA GLY A 226 14.68 -5.60 -17.50
C GLY A 226 14.07 -4.30 -16.97
N PHE A 227 12.89 -4.37 -16.34
CA PHE A 227 12.22 -3.22 -15.72
C PHE A 227 12.14 -3.38 -14.20
N ASP A 228 12.15 -2.27 -13.49
CA ASP A 228 11.89 -2.28 -12.06
C ASP A 228 10.46 -2.75 -11.82
N ARG A 229 10.28 -3.62 -10.82
CA ARG A 229 8.95 -3.97 -10.32
C ARG A 229 8.24 -2.70 -9.84
N LEU A 230 6.99 -2.52 -10.25
CA LEU A 230 6.10 -1.46 -9.78
C LEU A 230 5.05 -2.07 -8.85
N VAL A 231 4.99 -1.60 -7.61
CA VAL A 231 3.87 -1.84 -6.69
C VAL A 231 3.14 -0.52 -6.55
N THR A 232 1.86 -0.47 -6.91
CA THR A 232 1.10 0.77 -6.90
C THR A 232 -0.41 0.55 -6.75
N HIS A 233 -1.15 1.65 -6.66
CA HIS A 233 -2.59 1.69 -6.68
C HIS A 233 -3.06 2.67 -7.76
N ILE A 234 -4.31 2.54 -8.17
CA ILE A 234 -5.05 3.63 -8.81
C ILE A 234 -6.30 3.93 -7.99
N PHE A 235 -6.70 5.20 -7.94
CA PHE A 235 -7.75 5.68 -7.04
C PHE A 235 -8.93 6.30 -7.80
N ASP A 236 -10.12 6.22 -7.20
CA ASP A 236 -11.29 7.00 -7.62
C ASP A 236 -11.14 8.47 -7.15
N PRO A 237 -11.05 9.44 -8.07
CA PRO A 237 -10.91 10.85 -7.71
C PRO A 237 -12.14 11.43 -6.98
N ASP A 238 -13.31 10.80 -7.11
CA ASP A 238 -14.56 11.24 -6.50
C ASP A 238 -14.82 10.60 -5.13
N ASP A 239 -13.89 9.78 -4.62
CA ASP A 239 -14.04 9.13 -3.32
C ASP A 239 -14.01 10.14 -2.15
N PRO A 240 -14.91 10.02 -1.16
CA PRO A 240 -14.97 10.95 -0.02
C PRO A 240 -13.68 11.01 0.82
N TYR A 241 -12.84 9.97 0.79
CA TYR A 241 -11.59 9.87 1.55
C TYR A 241 -10.33 10.12 0.70
N ILE A 242 -10.48 10.58 -0.55
CA ILE A 242 -9.36 10.75 -1.48
C ILE A 242 -8.27 11.70 -0.96
N ARG A 243 -8.65 12.67 -0.12
CA ARG A 243 -7.73 13.66 0.48
C ARG A 243 -7.30 13.33 1.91
N SER A 244 -7.74 12.19 2.45
CA SER A 244 -7.55 11.85 3.86
C SER A 244 -7.28 10.37 4.08
N ASP A 245 -6.72 9.65 3.10
CA ASP A 245 -6.33 8.24 3.22
C ASP A 245 -5.58 7.98 4.53
N ALA A 246 -6.11 7.06 5.35
CA ALA A 246 -5.59 6.75 6.68
C ALA A 246 -4.11 6.33 6.68
N VAL A 247 -3.60 5.83 5.55
CA VAL A 247 -2.22 5.37 5.37
C VAL A 247 -1.41 6.21 4.38
N PHE A 248 -1.93 7.36 3.95
CA PHE A 248 -1.23 8.31 3.07
C PHE A 248 -0.80 7.74 1.71
N GLY A 249 -1.49 6.72 1.19
CA GLY A 249 -1.13 6.02 -0.03
C GLY A 249 -1.48 6.76 -1.33
N VAL A 250 -2.29 7.81 -1.24
CA VAL A 250 -2.78 8.59 -2.39
C VAL A 250 -1.71 9.50 -2.95
N LYS A 251 -1.59 9.51 -4.28
CA LYS A 251 -0.80 10.46 -5.07
C LYS A 251 -1.62 10.96 -6.24
N GLU A 252 -1.45 12.23 -6.60
CA GLU A 252 -2.25 12.87 -7.66
C GLU A 252 -2.09 12.17 -9.02
N SER A 253 -0.88 11.69 -9.34
CA SER A 253 -0.58 10.95 -10.56
C SER A 253 -1.28 9.58 -10.67
N LEU A 254 -1.84 9.08 -9.56
CA LEU A 254 -2.48 7.77 -9.46
C LEU A 254 -4.02 7.86 -9.52
N MET A 255 -4.58 9.02 -9.85
CA MET A 255 -6.02 9.17 -10.08
C MET A 255 -6.42 8.55 -11.41
N ALA A 256 -7.33 7.57 -11.39
CA ALA A 256 -7.88 6.98 -12.60
C ALA A 256 -9.08 7.76 -13.12
N LYS A 257 -9.39 7.57 -14.41
CA LYS A 257 -10.54 8.21 -15.07
C LYS A 257 -11.70 7.22 -15.13
N PHE A 258 -12.71 7.42 -14.30
CA PHE A 258 -13.95 6.64 -14.31
C PHE A 258 -14.99 7.35 -15.18
N ARG A 259 -15.51 6.67 -16.21
CA ARG A 259 -16.52 7.22 -17.12
C ARG A 259 -17.74 6.30 -17.24
N PRO A 260 -18.93 6.71 -16.80
CA PRO A 260 -20.16 5.99 -17.09
C PRO A 260 -20.34 5.85 -18.61
N THR A 261 -20.50 4.62 -19.08
CA THR A 261 -20.49 4.26 -20.51
C THR A 261 -21.60 3.26 -20.81
N THR A 262 -22.07 3.25 -22.05
CA THR A 262 -22.94 2.19 -22.59
C THR A 262 -22.40 1.81 -23.96
N ASP A 263 -22.06 0.54 -24.13
CA ASP A 263 -21.50 0.02 -25.37
C ASP A 263 -22.08 -1.38 -25.63
N PRO A 264 -23.00 -1.53 -26.61
CA PRO A 264 -23.58 -2.82 -26.95
C PRO A 264 -22.56 -3.88 -27.39
N ALA A 265 -21.36 -3.48 -27.84
CA ALA A 265 -20.30 -4.40 -28.25
C ALA A 265 -19.37 -4.80 -27.10
N SER A 266 -19.48 -4.17 -25.93
CA SER A 266 -18.61 -4.40 -24.78
C SER A 266 -18.87 -5.73 -24.06
N GLY A 267 -20.07 -6.32 -24.27
CA GLY A 267 -20.55 -7.50 -23.56
C GLY A 267 -20.93 -7.24 -22.10
N PHE A 268 -21.19 -5.99 -21.72
CA PHE A 268 -21.89 -5.61 -20.49
C PHE A 268 -23.39 -5.44 -20.75
N GLU A 269 -24.21 -5.79 -19.76
CA GLU A 269 -25.64 -5.49 -19.79
C GLU A 269 -25.88 -4.07 -19.27
N GLY A 270 -26.31 -3.17 -20.16
CA GLY A 270 -26.63 -1.79 -19.78
C GLY A 270 -25.41 -0.88 -19.56
N GLN A 271 -25.50 0.01 -18.57
CA GLN A 271 -24.44 0.96 -18.25
C GLN A 271 -23.37 0.30 -17.37
N PHE A 272 -22.11 0.65 -17.61
CA PHE A 272 -20.95 0.23 -16.83
C PHE A 272 -19.94 1.39 -16.72
N LEU A 273 -18.95 1.27 -15.83
CA LEU A 273 -17.85 2.22 -15.73
C LEU A 273 -16.68 1.83 -16.63
N ASP A 274 -16.22 2.75 -17.46
CA ASP A 274 -14.97 2.63 -18.20
C ASP A 274 -13.85 3.30 -17.40
N LEU A 275 -12.88 2.52 -16.95
CA LEU A 275 -11.69 2.96 -16.23
C LEU A 275 -10.47 2.82 -17.14
N GLU A 276 -9.84 3.95 -17.46
CA GLU A 276 -8.63 4.04 -18.28
C GLU A 276 -7.41 4.46 -17.43
N PHE A 277 -6.33 3.68 -17.45
CA PHE A 277 -5.06 4.04 -16.80
C PHE A 277 -3.83 3.37 -17.45
N ASP A 278 -2.83 4.18 -17.85
CA ASP A 278 -1.56 3.67 -18.37
C ASP A 278 -0.49 3.64 -17.27
N PHE A 279 0.29 2.55 -17.23
CA PHE A 279 1.45 2.43 -16.35
C PHE A 279 2.75 2.59 -17.15
N VAL A 280 3.71 3.31 -16.57
CA VAL A 280 5.03 3.55 -17.14
C VAL A 280 6.10 2.93 -16.24
N LEU A 281 6.85 1.96 -16.75
CA LEU A 281 7.92 1.29 -16.02
C LEU A 281 9.29 1.91 -16.31
N SER A 282 10.10 2.07 -15.26
CA SER A 282 11.52 2.41 -15.39
C SER A 282 12.37 1.15 -15.59
N ARG A 283 13.46 1.26 -16.35
CA ARG A 283 14.44 0.17 -16.50
C ARG A 283 15.23 -0.04 -15.21
N GLN A 284 15.61 -1.30 -14.95
CA GLN A 284 16.54 -1.62 -13.88
C GLN A 284 17.89 -0.96 -14.17
N LYS A 285 18.52 -0.40 -13.13
CA LYS A 285 19.90 0.08 -13.28
C LYS A 285 20.82 -1.13 -13.51
N PRO A 286 21.75 -1.03 -14.48
CA PRO A 286 22.74 -2.08 -14.72
C PRO A 286 23.66 -2.30 -13.51
#